data_AF-A0A4Q7ZRZ5-F1
#
_entry.id   AF-A0A4Q7ZRZ5-F1
#
_cell.length_a   1.000
_cell.length_b   1.000
_cell.length_c   1.000
_cell.angle_alpha   90.00
_cell.angle_beta   90.00
_cell.angle_gamma   90.00
#
_symmetry.space_group_name_H-M   'P 1'
#
loop_
_entity.id
_entity.type
_entity.pdbx_description
1 polymer ?
#
loop_
_entity_poly.entity_id
_entity_poly.type
_entity_poly.pdbx_seq_one_letter_code
_entity_poly.pdbx_strand_id
1 'polypeptide(L)'
;MRTAGGLAHEPWRSCAGFCGLDVVDQPSGVLTAGEGRALRRLAEEVKLGRDLITEFADRYEPFPGRLAWSQVRELLAVRTLLDRYGLSDPTVGLAPGGFTEVAVRARYDGLRAAGRRDRAAALAAVAAHACDVIALLGRDLAATTAPDVRHTCLHVLAAAHQQLRVVQAWSSR
;
A
#
# COMPACT_ATOMS: atom_id res chain seq x y z
N MET A 1 21.12 33.43 15.48
CA MET A 1 19.97 32.91 16.25
C MET A 1 19.14 32.02 15.33
N ARG A 2 19.11 30.71 15.58
CA ARG A 2 18.24 29.75 14.89
C ARG A 2 17.15 29.34 15.89
N THR A 3 15.88 29.61 15.57
CA THR A 3 14.75 29.00 16.26
C THR A 3 14.33 27.76 15.50
N ALA A 4 14.52 26.60 16.13
CA ALA A 4 14.00 25.32 15.69
C ALA A 4 12.48 25.30 15.95
N GLY A 5 11.68 25.15 14.89
CA GLY A 5 10.28 24.76 14.99
C GLY A 5 10.21 23.26 15.29
N GLY A 6 9.60 22.91 16.42
CA GLY A 6 9.41 21.54 16.85
C GLY A 6 8.51 20.78 15.87
N LEU A 7 9.00 19.63 15.39
CA LEU A 7 8.17 18.67 14.66
C LEU A 7 7.38 17.86 15.69
N ALA A 8 6.06 17.83 15.50
CA ALA A 8 5.14 17.05 16.31
C ALA A 8 5.51 15.55 16.27
N HIS A 9 5.44 14.91 17.43
CA HIS A 9 5.83 13.52 17.62
C HIS A 9 4.70 12.60 17.13
N GLU A 10 4.79 12.11 15.88
CA GLU A 10 3.78 11.21 15.34
C GLU A 10 3.96 9.76 15.82
N PRO A 11 2.88 9.07 16.22
CA PRO A 11 2.92 7.78 16.92
C PRO A 11 3.51 6.62 16.11
N TRP A 12 3.62 6.76 14.78
CA TRP A 12 4.21 5.74 13.91
C TRP A 12 5.74 5.67 14.03
N ARG A 13 6.41 6.73 14.50
CA ARG A 13 7.88 6.75 14.72
C ARG A 13 8.32 5.93 15.94
N SER A 14 7.42 5.65 16.88
CA SER A 14 7.71 4.97 18.16
C SER A 14 7.43 3.46 18.16
N CYS A 15 7.01 2.88 17.03
CA CYS A 15 6.93 1.41 16.92
C CYS A 15 8.34 0.82 16.72
N ALA A 16 9.14 0.82 17.78
CA ALA A 16 10.32 -0.04 17.87
C ALA A 16 9.86 -1.50 17.70
N GLY A 17 10.15 -2.07 16.53
CA GLY A 17 9.63 -3.39 16.11
C GLY A 17 9.24 -3.47 14.63
N PHE A 18 9.83 -2.65 13.75
CA PHE A 18 9.64 -2.75 12.31
C PHE A 18 10.44 -3.95 11.76
N CYS A 19 10.01 -5.17 12.05
CA CYS A 19 10.60 -6.37 11.45
C CYS A 19 10.17 -6.46 9.98
N GLY A 20 10.90 -5.82 9.06
CA GLY A 20 10.89 -6.27 7.66
C GLY A 20 11.15 -5.25 6.55
N LEU A 21 11.24 -3.95 6.82
CA LEU A 21 11.66 -2.96 5.82
C LEU A 21 12.28 -1.74 6.49
N ASP A 22 13.60 -1.72 6.61
CA ASP A 22 14.34 -0.57 7.11
C ASP A 22 14.48 0.48 6.00
N VAL A 23 13.36 1.13 5.68
CA VAL A 23 13.27 2.20 4.67
C VAL A 23 14.33 3.29 4.90
N VAL A 24 14.60 3.60 6.17
CA VAL A 24 15.54 4.65 6.58
C VAL A 24 17.00 4.25 6.47
N ASP A 25 17.30 2.95 6.43
CA ASP A 25 18.67 2.43 6.29
C ASP A 25 19.17 2.53 4.84
N GLN A 26 18.25 2.69 3.89
CA GLN A 26 18.60 2.99 2.51
C GLN A 26 18.94 4.48 2.36
N PRO A 27 19.97 4.83 1.57
CA PRO A 27 20.29 6.21 1.27
C PRO A 27 19.13 6.87 0.54
N SER A 28 18.76 8.08 0.96
CA SER A 28 17.82 8.90 0.20
C SER A 28 18.41 9.29 -1.15
N GLY A 29 17.54 9.51 -2.12
CA GLY A 29 17.89 10.08 -3.42
C GLY A 29 17.27 11.46 -3.62
N VAL A 30 17.11 11.84 -4.89
CA VAL A 30 16.35 13.00 -5.32
C VAL A 30 15.12 12.49 -6.05
N LEU A 31 13.93 12.93 -5.62
CA LEU A 31 12.70 12.60 -6.36
C LEU A 31 12.46 13.58 -7.48
N THR A 32 12.19 13.04 -8.65
CA THR A 32 11.45 13.77 -9.68
C THR A 32 10.02 14.02 -9.23
N ALA A 33 9.37 15.02 -9.83
CA ALA A 33 7.93 15.25 -9.62
C ALA A 33 7.08 14.02 -10.01
N GLY A 34 7.57 13.20 -10.95
CA GLY A 34 6.96 11.94 -11.35
C GLY A 34 7.00 10.90 -10.24
N GLU A 35 8.17 10.63 -9.67
CA GLU A 35 8.34 9.68 -8.56
C GLU A 35 7.55 10.10 -7.32
N GLY A 36 7.49 11.39 -7.00
CA GLY A 36 6.66 11.90 -5.90
C GLY A 36 5.16 11.66 -6.11
N ARG A 37 4.66 11.79 -7.36
CA ARG A 37 3.28 11.42 -7.70
C ARG A 37 3.06 9.90 -7.62
N ALA A 38 4.00 9.11 -8.12
CA ALA A 38 3.93 7.66 -8.07
C ALA A 38 3.89 7.13 -6.63
N LEU A 39 4.68 7.71 -5.72
CA LEU A 39 4.70 7.33 -4.31
C LEU A 39 3.37 7.62 -3.59
N ARG A 40 2.76 8.79 -3.85
CA ARG A 40 1.40 9.10 -3.34
C ARG A 40 0.36 8.12 -3.88
N ARG A 41 0.41 7.82 -5.17
CA ARG A 41 -0.47 6.82 -5.80
C ARG A 41 -0.29 5.44 -5.16
N LEU A 42 0.95 5.03 -4.89
CA LEU A 42 1.24 3.75 -4.24
C LEU A 42 0.64 3.68 -2.82
N ALA A 43 0.67 4.78 -2.06
CA ALA A 43 0.02 4.83 -0.73
C ALA A 43 -1.48 4.53 -0.82
N GLU A 44 -2.16 5.14 -1.80
CA GLU A 44 -3.59 4.89 -2.00
C GLU A 44 -3.89 3.47 -2.49
N GLU A 45 -3.05 2.90 -3.36
CA GLU A 45 -3.19 1.50 -3.81
C GLU A 45 -3.03 0.51 -2.66
N VAL A 46 -2.01 0.69 -1.81
CA VAL A 46 -1.81 -0.20 -0.66
C VAL A 46 -2.96 -0.07 0.34
N LYS A 47 -3.48 1.15 0.56
CA LYS A 47 -4.71 1.37 1.34
C LYS A 47 -5.91 0.66 0.73
N LEU A 48 -6.08 0.72 -0.60
CA LEU A 48 -7.16 0.04 -1.31
C LEU A 48 -7.12 -1.47 -1.01
N GLY A 49 -5.95 -2.10 -1.15
CA GLY A 49 -5.78 -3.52 -0.82
C GLY A 49 -6.14 -3.83 0.64
N ARG A 50 -5.67 -3.02 1.59
CA ARG A 50 -6.02 -3.18 3.02
C ARG A 50 -7.52 -3.11 3.23
N ASP A 51 -8.18 -2.09 2.69
CA ASP A 51 -9.60 -1.83 2.89
C ASP A 51 -10.46 -2.95 2.28
N LEU A 52 -10.11 -3.45 1.08
CA LEU A 52 -10.80 -4.59 0.47
C LEU A 52 -10.65 -5.87 1.30
N ILE A 53 -9.43 -6.21 1.72
CA ILE A 53 -9.19 -7.44 2.48
C ILE A 53 -9.91 -7.41 3.82
N THR A 54 -9.88 -6.26 4.51
CA THR A 54 -10.57 -6.08 5.79
C THR A 54 -12.07 -6.28 5.61
N GLU A 55 -12.67 -5.61 4.62
CA GLU A 55 -14.11 -5.74 4.38
C GLU A 55 -14.53 -7.17 4.02
N PHE A 56 -13.76 -7.87 3.20
CA PHE A 56 -14.12 -9.23 2.80
C PHE A 56 -13.86 -10.26 3.89
N ALA A 57 -12.87 -10.05 4.76
CA ALA A 57 -12.67 -10.86 5.94
C ALA A 57 -13.83 -10.73 6.93
N ASP A 58 -14.39 -9.53 7.09
CA ASP A 58 -15.58 -9.32 7.95
C ASP A 58 -16.84 -9.96 7.36
N ARG A 59 -16.92 -10.07 6.02
CA ARG A 59 -18.12 -10.56 5.32
C ARG A 59 -18.15 -12.07 5.11
N TYR A 60 -17.00 -12.69 4.86
CA TYR A 60 -16.91 -14.09 4.46
C TYR A 60 -16.00 -14.86 5.40
N GLU A 61 -16.43 -16.05 5.79
CA GLU A 61 -15.58 -17.00 6.50
C GLU A 61 -15.70 -18.39 5.83
N PRO A 62 -14.59 -19.10 5.58
CA PRO A 62 -13.21 -18.71 5.91
C PRO A 62 -12.60 -17.73 4.88
N PHE A 63 -11.85 -16.71 5.32
CA PHE A 63 -11.15 -15.78 4.42
C PHE A 63 -9.69 -15.48 4.86
N PRO A 64 -8.74 -15.20 3.94
CA PRO A 64 -7.35 -14.90 4.30
C PRO A 64 -7.15 -13.48 4.88
N GLY A 65 -7.93 -13.11 5.90
CA GLY A 65 -7.91 -11.75 6.48
C GLY A 65 -6.54 -11.31 7.04
N ARG A 66 -5.65 -12.26 7.37
CA ARG A 66 -4.28 -11.95 7.81
C ARG A 66 -3.46 -11.17 6.77
N LEU A 67 -3.84 -11.19 5.50
CA LEU A 67 -3.18 -10.41 4.45
C LEU A 67 -3.28 -8.89 4.68
N ALA A 68 -4.31 -8.41 5.39
CA ALA A 68 -4.45 -6.99 5.72
C ALA A 68 -3.25 -6.47 6.53
N TRP A 69 -2.62 -7.31 7.35
CA TRP A 69 -1.42 -6.93 8.10
C TRP A 69 -0.20 -6.66 7.20
N SER A 70 -0.08 -7.36 6.07
CA SER A 70 0.96 -7.06 5.07
C SER A 70 0.74 -5.68 4.48
N GLN A 71 -0.50 -5.37 4.07
CA GLN A 71 -0.84 -4.05 3.52
C GLN A 71 -0.58 -2.92 4.54
N VAL A 72 -0.82 -3.13 5.83
CA VAL A 72 -0.49 -2.14 6.87
C VAL A 72 1.02 -1.85 6.91
N ARG A 73 1.87 -2.89 6.86
CA ARG A 73 3.33 -2.71 6.86
C ARG A 73 3.82 -1.98 5.61
N GLU A 74 3.32 -2.37 4.44
CA GLU A 74 3.62 -1.70 3.17
C GLU A 74 3.23 -0.23 3.19
N LEU A 75 2.03 0.09 3.72
CA LEU A 75 1.55 1.47 3.77
C LEU A 75 2.39 2.31 4.74
N LEU A 76 2.78 1.75 5.88
CA LEU A 76 3.69 2.42 6.80
C LEU A 76 5.04 2.73 6.14
N ALA A 77 5.60 1.81 5.36
CA ALA A 77 6.83 2.05 4.64
C ALA A 77 6.72 3.18 3.61
N VAL A 78 5.64 3.19 2.83
CA VAL A 78 5.37 4.26 1.86
C VAL A 78 5.16 5.60 2.57
N ARG A 79 4.47 5.62 3.72
CA ARG A 79 4.30 6.82 4.55
C ARG A 79 5.61 7.36 5.08
N THR A 80 6.50 6.49 5.55
CA THR A 80 7.85 6.89 5.98
C THR A 80 8.61 7.59 4.84
N LEU A 81 8.50 7.09 3.59
CA LEU A 81 9.09 7.77 2.44
C LEU A 81 8.40 9.11 2.14
N LEU A 82 7.07 9.18 2.18
CA LEU A 82 6.34 10.43 1.95
C LEU A 82 6.78 11.51 2.94
N ASP A 83 6.87 11.18 4.23
CA ASP A 83 7.38 12.07 5.26
C ASP A 83 8.85 12.45 5.03
N ARG A 84 9.73 11.47 4.75
CA ARG A 84 11.16 11.70 4.46
C ARG A 84 11.38 12.68 3.31
N TYR A 85 10.53 12.65 2.29
CA TYR A 85 10.59 13.53 1.13
C TYR A 85 9.72 14.79 1.24
N GLY A 86 9.08 15.04 2.39
CA GLY A 86 8.23 16.21 2.61
C GLY A 86 6.96 16.24 1.74
N LEU A 87 6.45 15.08 1.37
CA LEU A 87 5.24 14.91 0.56
C LEU A 87 4.04 14.63 1.46
N SER A 88 2.92 15.31 1.20
CA SER A 88 1.66 15.02 1.89
C SER A 88 1.19 13.60 1.58
N ASP A 89 0.77 12.86 2.62
CA ASP A 89 0.14 11.55 2.48
C ASP A 89 -1.35 11.69 2.11
N PRO A 90 -1.77 11.23 0.92
CA PRO A 90 -3.17 11.32 0.48
C PRO A 90 -4.13 10.48 1.31
N THR A 91 -3.64 9.56 2.13
CA THR A 91 -4.46 8.61 2.88
C THR A 91 -4.80 9.07 4.31
N VAL A 92 -4.18 10.14 4.79
CA VAL A 92 -4.39 10.65 6.16
C VAL A 92 -5.83 11.13 6.34
N GLY A 93 -6.43 10.75 7.47
CA GLY A 93 -7.80 11.17 7.83
C GLY A 93 -8.91 10.53 7.00
N LEU A 94 -8.58 9.64 6.05
CA LEU A 94 -9.59 8.97 5.23
C LEU A 94 -10.10 7.69 5.89
N ALA A 95 -11.42 7.59 6.00
CA ALA A 95 -12.10 6.37 6.40
C ALA A 95 -11.86 5.21 5.40
N PRO A 96 -12.16 3.95 5.78
CA PRO A 96 -12.18 2.84 4.82
C PRO A 96 -13.02 3.17 3.59
N GLY A 97 -12.48 2.90 2.40
CA GLY A 97 -13.11 3.26 1.12
C GLY A 97 -12.96 4.73 0.68
N GLY A 98 -12.36 5.59 1.52
CA GLY A 98 -12.00 6.95 1.15
C GLY A 98 -10.66 7.01 0.39
N PHE A 99 -10.64 7.70 -0.75
CA PHE A 99 -9.45 7.91 -1.60
C PHE A 99 -9.48 9.32 -2.22
N THR A 100 -8.33 9.98 -2.31
CA THR A 100 -8.20 11.28 -2.99
C THR A 100 -8.24 11.13 -4.51
N GLU A 101 -7.56 10.13 -5.06
CA GLU A 101 -7.54 9.90 -6.50
C GLU A 101 -8.85 9.22 -6.96
N VAL A 102 -9.58 9.89 -7.85
CA VAL A 102 -10.87 9.41 -8.39
C VAL A 102 -10.73 8.03 -9.03
N ALA A 103 -9.62 7.78 -9.73
CA ALA A 103 -9.35 6.49 -10.37
C ALA A 103 -9.07 5.35 -9.36
N VAL A 104 -8.52 5.67 -8.18
CA VAL A 104 -8.33 4.68 -7.10
C VAL A 104 -9.68 4.38 -6.46
N ARG A 105 -10.48 5.41 -6.16
CA ARG A 105 -11.84 5.26 -5.63
C ARG A 105 -12.72 4.40 -6.53
N ALA A 106 -12.76 4.69 -7.83
CA ALA A 106 -13.57 3.93 -8.79
C ALA A 106 -13.18 2.45 -8.85
N ARG A 107 -11.87 2.13 -8.77
CA ARG A 107 -11.41 0.74 -8.70
C ARG A 107 -11.80 0.07 -7.40
N TYR A 108 -11.66 0.75 -6.25
CA TYR A 108 -12.14 0.23 -4.98
C TYR A 108 -13.63 -0.11 -5.05
N ASP A 109 -14.46 0.83 -5.50
CA ASP A 109 -15.91 0.65 -5.58
C ASP A 109 -16.28 -0.51 -6.50
N GLY A 110 -15.63 -0.62 -7.67
CA GLY A 110 -15.85 -1.72 -8.61
C GLY A 110 -15.45 -3.09 -8.06
N LEU A 111 -14.24 -3.20 -7.51
CA LEU A 111 -13.73 -4.44 -6.91
C LEU A 111 -14.57 -4.86 -5.70
N ARG A 112 -14.96 -3.90 -4.87
CA ARG A 112 -15.83 -4.11 -3.72
C ARG A 112 -17.21 -4.61 -4.15
N ALA A 113 -17.86 -3.94 -5.09
CA ALA A 113 -19.17 -4.36 -5.60
C ALA A 113 -19.10 -5.77 -6.21
N ALA A 114 -18.03 -6.06 -6.97
CA ALA A 114 -17.80 -7.40 -7.52
C ALA A 114 -17.62 -8.45 -6.42
N GLY A 115 -16.74 -8.20 -5.44
CA GLY A 115 -16.45 -9.16 -4.37
C GLY A 115 -17.57 -9.35 -3.35
N ARG A 116 -18.52 -8.43 -3.27
CA ARG A 116 -19.71 -8.56 -2.42
C ARG A 116 -20.73 -9.60 -2.90
N ARG A 117 -20.56 -10.16 -4.10
CA ARG A 117 -21.43 -11.20 -4.66
C ARG A 117 -21.34 -12.51 -3.87
N ASP A 118 -20.11 -12.99 -3.67
CA ASP A 118 -19.82 -14.21 -2.92
C ASP A 118 -18.33 -14.26 -2.53
N ARG A 119 -17.96 -15.27 -1.73
CA ARG A 119 -16.58 -15.48 -1.26
C ARG A 119 -15.58 -15.66 -2.40
N ALA A 120 -15.96 -16.37 -3.48
CA ALA A 120 -15.07 -16.61 -4.61
C ALA A 120 -14.79 -15.31 -5.38
N ALA A 121 -15.83 -14.49 -5.58
CA ALA A 121 -15.70 -13.16 -6.17
C ALA A 121 -14.86 -12.22 -5.31
N ALA A 122 -14.93 -12.32 -3.97
CA ALA A 122 -14.08 -11.55 -3.07
C ALA A 122 -12.60 -11.91 -3.20
N LEU A 123 -12.28 -13.21 -3.23
CA LEU A 123 -10.91 -13.67 -3.50
C LEU A 123 -10.42 -13.20 -4.88
N ALA A 124 -11.27 -13.30 -5.91
CA ALA A 124 -10.95 -12.80 -7.24
C ALA A 124 -10.69 -11.28 -7.26
N ALA A 125 -11.45 -10.49 -6.49
CA ALA A 125 -11.25 -9.06 -6.37
C ALA A 125 -9.90 -8.70 -5.70
N VAL A 126 -9.51 -9.42 -4.64
CA VAL A 126 -8.19 -9.22 -4.00
C VAL A 126 -7.05 -9.64 -4.95
N ALA A 127 -7.22 -10.74 -5.70
CA ALA A 127 -6.25 -11.17 -6.70
C ALA A 127 -6.10 -10.14 -7.84
N ALA A 128 -7.22 -9.63 -8.36
CA ALA A 128 -7.21 -8.59 -9.40
C ALA A 128 -6.47 -7.33 -8.93
N HIS A 129 -6.72 -6.87 -7.71
CA HIS A 129 -5.98 -5.75 -7.13
C HIS A 129 -4.47 -6.04 -7.01
N ALA A 130 -4.07 -7.24 -6.56
CA ALA A 130 -2.66 -7.61 -6.49
C ALA A 130 -1.98 -7.57 -7.88
N CYS A 131 -2.67 -8.03 -8.92
CA CYS A 131 -2.20 -7.93 -10.31
C CYS A 131 -2.03 -6.46 -10.76
N ASP A 132 -2.96 -5.58 -10.40
CA ASP A 132 -2.85 -4.15 -10.70
C ASP A 132 -1.60 -3.52 -10.06
N VAL A 133 -1.31 -3.85 -8.79
CA VAL A 133 -0.12 -3.37 -8.08
C VAL A 133 1.17 -3.91 -8.70
N ILE A 134 1.20 -5.19 -9.07
CA ILE A 134 2.33 -5.81 -9.79
C ILE A 134 2.57 -5.07 -11.12
N ALA A 135 1.52 -4.85 -11.90
CA ALA A 135 1.62 -4.17 -13.19
C ALA A 135 2.04 -2.70 -13.04
N LEU A 136 1.56 -2.00 -12.01
CA LEU A 136 1.99 -0.65 -11.67
C LEU A 136 3.49 -0.60 -11.40
N LEU A 137 3.96 -1.37 -10.44
CA LEU A 137 5.36 -1.34 -10.00
C LEU A 137 6.31 -1.84 -11.09
N GLY A 138 5.89 -2.83 -11.90
CA GLY A 138 6.66 -3.31 -13.04
C GLY A 138 6.93 -2.23 -14.11
N ARG A 139 6.04 -1.25 -14.26
CA ARG A 139 6.25 -0.10 -15.17
C ARG A 139 7.15 0.97 -14.56
N ASP A 140 6.90 1.31 -13.30
CA ASP A 140 7.51 2.49 -12.67
C ASP A 140 8.94 2.23 -12.14
N LEU A 141 9.26 0.99 -11.79
CA LEU A 141 10.57 0.63 -11.19
C LEU A 141 11.77 0.93 -12.09
N ALA A 142 11.63 0.85 -13.41
CA ALA A 142 12.73 1.12 -14.33
C ALA A 142 13.15 2.60 -14.33
N ALA A 143 12.21 3.50 -14.04
CA ALA A 143 12.44 4.94 -13.97
C ALA A 143 12.71 5.44 -12.54
N THR A 144 12.61 4.56 -11.53
CA THR A 144 12.80 4.92 -10.11
C THR A 144 14.29 4.91 -9.77
N THR A 145 14.83 6.07 -9.47
CA THR A 145 16.29 6.28 -9.26
C THR A 145 16.66 6.46 -7.79
N ALA A 146 15.75 6.98 -6.97
CA ALA A 146 15.96 7.11 -5.54
C ALA A 146 16.10 5.72 -4.87
N PRO A 147 17.24 5.41 -4.21
CA PRO A 147 17.51 4.05 -3.74
C PRO A 147 16.50 3.52 -2.71
N ASP A 148 16.10 4.36 -1.75
CA ASP A 148 15.12 4.04 -0.72
C ASP A 148 13.70 3.81 -1.28
N VAL A 149 13.28 4.63 -2.24
CA VAL A 149 12.02 4.44 -2.98
C VAL A 149 12.06 3.15 -3.78
N ARG A 150 13.14 2.91 -4.52
CA ARG A 150 13.28 1.70 -5.33
C ARG A 150 13.26 0.44 -4.44
N HIS A 151 13.95 0.46 -3.30
CA HIS A 151 13.95 -0.64 -2.34
C HIS A 151 12.54 -0.92 -1.80
N THR A 152 11.81 0.12 -1.41
CA THR A 152 10.43 -0.01 -0.92
C THR A 152 9.49 -0.53 -2.01
N CYS A 153 9.58 -0.02 -3.23
CA CYS A 153 8.80 -0.50 -4.38
C CYS A 153 9.06 -1.97 -4.68
N LEU A 154 10.31 -2.44 -4.59
CA LEU A 154 10.64 -3.86 -4.76
C LEU A 154 10.04 -4.73 -3.66
N HIS A 155 10.03 -4.25 -2.41
CA HIS A 155 9.40 -4.97 -1.31
C HIS A 155 7.89 -5.09 -1.51
N VAL A 156 7.20 -3.99 -1.84
CA VAL A 156 5.75 -4.01 -2.13
C VAL A 156 5.44 -4.92 -3.33
N LEU A 157 6.27 -4.91 -4.37
CA LEU A 157 6.11 -5.81 -5.52
C LEU A 157 6.22 -7.29 -5.10
N ALA A 158 7.24 -7.64 -4.32
CA ALA A 158 7.43 -9.00 -3.82
C ALA A 158 6.25 -9.45 -2.93
N ALA A 159 5.76 -8.55 -2.08
CA ALA A 159 4.62 -8.82 -1.22
C ALA A 159 3.31 -8.97 -2.02
N ALA A 160 3.09 -8.17 -3.07
CA ALA A 160 1.96 -8.31 -3.99
C ALA A 160 1.98 -9.67 -4.72
N HIS A 161 3.15 -10.15 -5.15
CA HIS A 161 3.30 -11.51 -5.70
C HIS A 161 2.99 -12.61 -4.68
N GLN A 162 3.42 -12.44 -3.42
CA GLN A 162 3.06 -13.39 -2.35
C GLN A 162 1.56 -13.35 -2.06
N GLN A 163 0.94 -12.17 -1.98
CA GLN A 163 -0.49 -12.01 -1.81
C GLN A 163 -1.27 -12.72 -2.91
N LEU A 164 -0.89 -12.52 -4.18
CA LEU A 164 -1.54 -13.19 -5.31
C LEU A 164 -1.47 -14.72 -5.16
N ARG A 165 -0.31 -15.28 -4.82
CA ARG A 165 -0.14 -16.72 -4.60
C ARG A 165 -1.01 -17.23 -3.46
N VAL A 166 -1.06 -16.51 -2.34
CA VAL A 166 -1.90 -16.91 -1.19
C VAL A 166 -3.37 -16.89 -1.59
N VAL A 167 -3.86 -15.81 -2.18
CA VAL A 167 -5.28 -15.68 -2.56
C VAL A 167 -5.68 -16.76 -3.58
N GLN A 168 -4.84 -17.06 -4.57
CA GLN A 168 -5.09 -18.14 -5.54
C GLN A 168 -5.18 -19.51 -4.86
N ALA A 169 -4.30 -19.80 -3.89
CA ALA A 169 -4.36 -21.04 -3.12
C ALA A 169 -5.58 -21.13 -2.19
N TRP A 170 -6.19 -19.98 -1.85
CA TRP A 170 -7.46 -19.94 -1.11
C TRP A 170 -8.68 -20.12 -2.03
N SER A 171 -8.59 -19.70 -3.30
CA SER A 171 -9.64 -19.92 -4.30
C SER A 171 -9.83 -21.38 -4.69
N SER A 172 -8.83 -22.23 -4.44
CA SER A 172 -8.90 -23.69 -4.67
C SER A 172 -9.38 -24.48 -3.44
N ARG A 173 -9.83 -23.80 -2.38
CA ARG A 173 -10.36 -24.41 -1.14
C ARG A 173 -11.85 -24.16 -1.01
#